data_AF-A0A1F8CV81-F1
#
_entry.id   AF-A0A1F8CV81-F1
#
_cell.length_a   1.000
_cell.length_b   1.000
_cell.length_c   1.000
_cell.angle_alpha   90.00
_cell.angle_beta   90.00
_cell.angle_gamma   90.00
#
_symmetry.space_group_name_H-M   'P 1'
#
loop_
_entity.id
_entity.type
_entity.pdbx_description
1 polymer ?
#
loop_
_entity_poly.entity_id
_entity_poly.type
_entity_poly.pdbx_seq_one_letter_code
_entity_poly.pdbx_strand_id
1 'polypeptide(L)'
;MYMHALFAQLKLDDITQITPLEFGKEDLGKLRATLLTLGFNLDDLTDAQANSLWEEQFRSFSTGRGPGFVAVLHAKTVKAKERADLFIIATLILAEANQGKRIVSSKTKKPIDGTENRGLMQALADLLSIAVFSYGESTKDYEEFVRRLNRRIWRGLLIACKDNTQREKVNQNFSKYGEPPTAKTASLPLGSLSELWKVIRVVAEMVP
;
A
#
# COMPACT_ATOMS: atom_id res chain seq x y z
N MET A 1 13.54 -4.40 -11.16
CA MET A 1 14.31 -3.14 -11.13
C MET A 1 13.42 -1.91 -11.35
N TYR A 2 12.51 -1.94 -12.33
CA TYR A 2 11.68 -0.80 -12.72
C TYR A 2 10.73 -0.25 -11.62
N MET A 3 9.92 -1.09 -10.96
CA MET A 3 9.05 -0.63 -9.86
C MET A 3 9.81 -0.02 -8.67
N HIS A 4 11.03 -0.51 -8.43
CA HIS A 4 11.88 0.05 -7.39
C HIS A 4 12.32 1.48 -7.72
N ALA A 5 12.63 1.75 -9.00
CA ALA A 5 12.95 3.09 -9.48
C ALA A 5 11.72 4.02 -9.39
N LEU A 6 10.53 3.54 -9.77
CA LEU A 6 9.29 4.31 -9.63
C LEU A 6 9.03 4.75 -8.18
N PHE A 7 9.25 3.86 -7.21
CA PHE A 7 9.06 4.18 -5.79
C PHE A 7 10.26 4.90 -5.17
N ALA A 8 11.43 4.91 -5.80
CA ALA A 8 12.62 5.57 -5.27
C ALA A 8 12.46 7.09 -5.18
N GLN A 9 11.64 7.70 -6.05
CA GLN A 9 11.30 9.12 -5.96
C GLN A 9 10.66 9.50 -4.61
N LEU A 10 10.05 8.54 -3.90
CA LEU A 10 9.45 8.77 -2.59
C LEU A 10 10.49 8.85 -1.47
N LYS A 11 11.79 8.70 -1.77
CA LYS A 11 12.91 8.83 -0.82
C LYS A 11 13.63 10.18 -0.92
N LEU A 12 13.16 11.10 -1.77
CA LEU A 12 13.83 12.38 -1.97
C LEU A 12 13.83 13.23 -0.70
N ASP A 13 14.95 13.90 -0.45
CA ASP A 13 15.11 14.83 0.68
C ASP A 13 14.24 16.09 0.51
N ASP A 14 14.09 16.54 -0.75
CA ASP A 14 13.16 17.61 -1.11
C ASP A 14 11.78 17.04 -1.43
N ILE A 15 10.94 16.96 -0.39
CA ILE A 15 9.57 16.45 -0.50
C ILE A 15 8.68 17.25 -1.45
N THR A 16 9.08 18.47 -1.85
CA THR A 16 8.29 19.31 -2.77
C THR A 16 8.43 18.89 -4.23
N GLN A 17 9.46 18.11 -4.54
CA GLN A 17 9.67 17.50 -5.86
C GLN A 17 8.91 16.18 -6.03
N ILE A 18 8.36 15.63 -4.94
CA ILE A 18 7.64 14.37 -4.99
C ILE A 18 6.29 14.58 -5.66
N THR A 19 6.09 13.87 -6.77
CA THR A 19 4.82 13.82 -7.50
C THR A 19 4.02 12.57 -7.15
N PRO A 20 2.71 12.55 -7.42
CA PRO A 20 1.91 11.36 -7.24
C PRO A 20 2.40 10.18 -8.08
N LEU A 21 2.14 8.97 -7.59
CA LEU A 21 2.39 7.75 -8.34
C LEU A 21 1.32 7.58 -9.42
N GLU A 22 1.81 7.44 -10.64
CA GLU A 22 1.03 7.03 -11.80
C GLU A 22 1.59 5.71 -12.29
N PHE A 23 0.71 4.80 -12.68
CA PHE A 23 1.08 3.51 -13.23
C PHE A 23 0.67 3.50 -14.70
N GLY A 24 1.65 3.59 -15.59
CA GLY A 24 1.44 3.34 -17.01
C GLY A 24 1.07 1.88 -17.27
N LYS A 25 0.52 1.59 -18.45
CA LYS A 25 0.17 0.21 -18.85
C LYS A 25 1.35 -0.76 -18.71
N GLU A 26 2.56 -0.29 -19.06
CA GLU A 26 3.78 -1.08 -18.92
C GLU A 26 4.13 -1.38 -17.46
N ASP A 27 3.94 -0.41 -16.56
CA ASP A 27 4.21 -0.54 -15.13
C ASP A 27 3.27 -1.57 -14.50
N LEU A 28 1.99 -1.50 -14.85
CA LEU A 28 0.96 -2.44 -14.41
C LEU A 28 1.26 -3.87 -14.90
N GLY A 29 1.60 -4.02 -16.19
CA GLY A 29 1.98 -5.31 -16.75
C GLY A 29 3.20 -5.91 -16.04
N LYS A 30 4.23 -5.10 -15.77
CA LYS A 30 5.42 -5.54 -15.03
C LYS A 30 5.12 -5.88 -13.57
N LEU A 31 4.30 -5.08 -12.90
CA LEU A 31 3.87 -5.33 -11.51
C LEU A 31 3.17 -6.68 -11.43
N ARG A 32 2.17 -6.92 -12.28
CA ARG A 32 1.42 -8.17 -12.32
C ARG A 32 2.32 -9.36 -12.66
N ALA A 33 3.12 -9.26 -13.72
CA ALA A 33 4.03 -10.33 -14.13
C ALA A 33 5.04 -10.69 -13.03
N THR A 34 5.57 -9.68 -12.32
CA THR A 34 6.48 -9.91 -11.19
C THR A 34 5.77 -10.68 -10.09
N LEU A 35 4.58 -10.25 -9.67
CA LEU A 35 3.83 -10.90 -8.61
C LEU A 35 3.40 -12.33 -8.97
N LEU A 36 2.98 -12.58 -10.23
CA LEU A 36 2.70 -13.94 -10.72
C LEU A 36 3.95 -14.84 -10.69
N THR A 37 5.10 -14.32 -11.12
CA THR A 37 6.39 -15.05 -11.08
C THR A 37 6.79 -15.38 -9.64
N LEU A 38 6.48 -14.48 -8.71
CA LEU A 38 6.66 -14.66 -7.27
C LEU A 38 5.60 -15.59 -6.65
N GLY A 39 4.67 -16.12 -7.44
CA GLY A 39 3.66 -17.10 -7.06
C GLY A 39 2.42 -16.53 -6.38
N PHE A 40 2.15 -15.23 -6.47
CA PHE A 40 0.91 -14.65 -5.95
C PHE A 40 -0.31 -15.13 -6.75
N ASN A 41 -1.43 -15.37 -6.08
CA ASN A 41 -2.68 -15.73 -6.74
C ASN A 41 -3.43 -14.45 -7.16
N LEU A 42 -3.39 -14.11 -8.43
CA LEU A 42 -4.03 -12.90 -8.96
C LEU A 42 -5.23 -13.18 -9.88
N ASP A 43 -5.52 -14.45 -10.17
CA ASP A 43 -6.52 -14.87 -11.15
C ASP A 43 -7.61 -15.75 -10.54
N ASP A 44 -7.28 -16.59 -9.54
CA ASP A 44 -8.20 -17.56 -8.95
C ASP A 44 -8.78 -17.06 -7.61
N LEU A 45 -9.31 -15.85 -7.61
CA LEU A 45 -10.02 -15.28 -6.46
C LEU A 45 -11.53 -15.53 -6.60
N THR A 46 -12.19 -15.94 -5.53
CA THR A 46 -13.66 -15.92 -5.50
C THR A 46 -14.17 -14.48 -5.51
N ASP A 47 -15.40 -14.26 -5.98
CA ASP A 47 -16.03 -12.93 -5.96
C ASP A 47 -16.00 -12.30 -4.56
N ALA A 48 -16.22 -13.10 -3.50
CA ALA A 48 -16.15 -12.62 -2.13
C ALA A 48 -14.72 -12.16 -1.75
N GLN A 49 -13.69 -12.89 -2.18
CA GLN A 49 -12.30 -12.51 -1.93
C GLN A 49 -11.92 -11.25 -2.71
N ALA A 50 -12.26 -11.18 -4.00
CA ALA A 50 -12.05 -10.00 -4.83
C ALA A 50 -12.79 -8.77 -4.25
N ASN A 51 -14.06 -8.92 -3.90
CA ASN A 51 -14.87 -7.86 -3.28
C ASN A 51 -14.28 -7.40 -1.95
N SER A 52 -13.75 -8.31 -1.13
CA SER A 52 -13.17 -7.91 0.15
C SER A 52 -11.95 -6.99 0.00
N LEU A 53 -11.21 -7.03 -1.13
CA LEU A 53 -10.10 -6.11 -1.37
C LEU A 53 -10.52 -4.64 -1.42
N TRP A 54 -11.79 -4.37 -1.73
CA TRP A 54 -12.39 -3.04 -1.79
C TRP A 54 -12.71 -2.41 -0.47
N GLU A 55 -12.82 -3.22 0.58
CA GLU A 55 -13.14 -2.75 1.92
C GLU A 55 -12.16 -1.65 2.34
N GLU A 56 -12.65 -0.60 3.00
CA GLU A 56 -11.79 0.53 3.37
C GLU A 56 -10.83 0.18 4.50
N GLN A 57 -11.15 -0.86 5.27
CA GLN A 57 -10.50 -1.17 6.53
C GLN A 57 -9.92 -2.57 6.53
N PHE A 58 -8.71 -2.64 7.07
CA PHE A 58 -8.10 -3.89 7.49
C PHE A 58 -8.47 -4.09 8.96
N ARG A 59 -9.42 -5.00 9.23
CA ARG A 59 -9.92 -5.27 10.59
C ARG A 59 -9.25 -6.51 11.19
N SER A 60 -9.24 -7.61 10.45
CA SER A 60 -8.58 -8.88 10.77
C SER A 60 -8.33 -9.65 9.47
N PHE A 61 -7.64 -10.80 9.51
CA PHE A 61 -7.55 -11.68 8.33
C PHE A 61 -8.89 -12.32 7.94
N SER A 62 -9.82 -12.42 8.88
CA SER A 62 -11.15 -12.98 8.66
C SER A 62 -12.19 -11.96 8.15
N THR A 63 -11.90 -10.65 8.20
CA THR A 63 -12.90 -9.60 7.89
C THR A 63 -12.30 -8.36 7.21
N GLY A 64 -13.14 -7.55 6.55
CA GLY A 64 -12.68 -6.38 5.80
C GLY A 64 -11.77 -6.80 4.63
N ARG A 65 -10.62 -6.15 4.45
CA ARG A 65 -9.65 -6.52 3.40
C ARG A 65 -8.91 -7.84 3.63
N GLY A 66 -9.02 -8.42 4.82
CA GLY A 66 -8.28 -9.60 5.23
C GLY A 66 -8.44 -10.80 4.29
N PRO A 67 -9.67 -11.26 3.99
CA PRO A 67 -9.88 -12.47 3.21
C PRO A 67 -9.26 -12.41 1.80
N GLY A 68 -9.43 -11.31 1.09
CA GLY A 68 -8.86 -11.10 -0.24
C GLY A 68 -7.36 -10.92 -0.21
N PHE A 69 -6.84 -10.19 0.79
CA PHE A 69 -5.41 -10.05 1.01
C PHE A 69 -4.74 -11.40 1.25
N VAL A 70 -5.33 -12.22 2.12
CA VAL A 70 -4.87 -13.59 2.36
C VAL A 70 -4.98 -14.42 1.09
N ALA A 71 -6.09 -14.38 0.37
CA ALA A 71 -6.28 -15.16 -0.86
C ALA A 71 -5.23 -14.84 -1.94
N VAL A 72 -4.83 -13.57 -2.06
CA VAL A 72 -3.77 -13.14 -3.00
C VAL A 72 -2.39 -13.65 -2.58
N LEU A 73 -2.10 -13.65 -1.27
CA LEU A 73 -0.85 -14.17 -0.72
C LEU A 73 -0.81 -15.70 -0.65
N HIS A 74 -1.98 -16.34 -0.54
CA HIS A 74 -2.16 -17.77 -0.39
C HIS A 74 -2.15 -18.43 -1.77
N ALA A 75 -0.97 -18.41 -2.40
CA ALA A 75 -0.62 -19.26 -3.54
C ALA A 75 -1.13 -20.69 -3.29
N LYS A 76 -1.50 -21.43 -4.34
CA LYS A 76 -2.04 -22.81 -4.28
C LYS A 76 -1.09 -23.86 -3.67
N THR A 77 0.00 -23.45 -3.01
CA THR A 77 1.04 -24.28 -2.41
C THR A 77 0.97 -24.26 -0.88
N VAL A 78 1.31 -25.38 -0.24
CA VAL A 78 1.37 -25.55 1.23
C VAL A 78 2.25 -24.49 1.93
N LYS A 79 3.21 -23.89 1.23
CA LYS A 79 4.13 -22.85 1.74
C LYS A 79 3.57 -21.43 1.74
N ALA A 80 2.35 -21.23 1.23
CA ALA A 80 1.80 -19.89 1.04
C ALA A 80 1.35 -19.23 2.36
N LYS A 81 1.03 -20.04 3.38
CA LYS A 81 0.78 -19.54 4.74
C LYS A 81 2.04 -18.93 5.35
N GLU A 82 3.20 -19.56 5.15
CA GLU A 82 4.50 -19.04 5.61
C GLU A 82 4.86 -17.73 4.90
N ARG A 83 4.57 -17.60 3.60
CA ARG A 83 4.72 -16.33 2.86
C ARG A 83 3.84 -15.24 3.46
N ALA A 84 2.56 -15.53 3.71
CA ALA A 84 1.64 -14.56 4.31
C ALA A 84 2.11 -14.09 5.69
N ASP A 85 2.56 -15.02 6.54
CA ASP A 85 3.10 -14.71 7.87
C ASP A 85 4.38 -13.86 7.78
N LEU A 86 5.31 -14.20 6.88
CA LEU A 86 6.52 -13.41 6.64
C LEU A 86 6.21 -12.00 6.12
N PHE A 87 5.21 -11.86 5.26
CA PHE A 87 4.74 -10.55 4.79
C PHE A 87 4.26 -9.67 5.92
N ILE A 88 3.49 -10.25 6.84
CA ILE A 88 2.99 -9.57 8.03
C ILE A 88 4.17 -9.15 8.90
N ILE A 89 5.05 -10.10 9.27
CA ILE A 89 6.21 -9.84 10.12
C ILE A 89 7.10 -8.75 9.53
N ALA A 90 7.42 -8.82 8.24
CA ALA A 90 8.27 -7.84 7.59
C ALA A 90 7.60 -6.45 7.52
N THR A 91 6.27 -6.39 7.38
CA THR A 91 5.52 -5.13 7.46
C THR A 91 5.54 -4.55 8.89
N LEU A 92 5.51 -5.40 9.92
CA LEU A 92 5.64 -4.98 11.32
C LEU A 92 7.04 -4.41 11.60
N ILE A 93 8.09 -5.13 11.21
CA ILE A 93 9.49 -4.69 11.36
C ILE A 93 9.71 -3.36 10.66
N LEU A 94 9.24 -3.22 9.41
CA LEU A 94 9.39 -1.99 8.63
C LEU A 94 8.70 -0.80 9.29
N ALA A 95 7.56 -1.05 9.91
CA ALA A 95 6.78 -0.01 10.55
C ALA A 95 7.36 0.40 11.91
N GLU A 96 7.93 -0.52 12.68
CA GLU A 96 8.73 -0.20 13.88
C GLU A 96 9.94 0.66 13.52
N ALA A 97 10.69 0.28 12.48
CA ALA A 97 11.86 1.04 12.00
C ALA A 97 11.50 2.47 11.55
N ASN A 98 10.30 2.66 11.01
CA ASN A 98 9.81 3.95 10.53
C ASN A 98 8.96 4.71 11.58
N GLN A 99 8.99 4.30 12.86
CA GLN A 99 8.20 4.90 13.96
C GLN A 99 6.71 5.04 13.61
N GLY A 100 6.13 4.01 12.99
CA GLY A 100 4.75 4.01 12.51
C GLY A 100 3.77 4.47 13.60
N LYS A 101 3.32 5.72 13.50
CA LYS A 101 2.44 6.32 14.52
C LYS A 101 1.05 5.71 14.41
N ARG A 102 0.49 5.34 15.56
CA ARG A 102 -0.91 4.91 15.71
C ARG A 102 -1.86 5.98 15.17
N ILE A 103 -2.97 5.56 14.57
CA ILE A 103 -4.08 6.45 14.22
C ILE A 103 -4.63 7.05 15.51
N VAL A 104 -4.85 8.37 15.53
CA VAL A 104 -5.43 9.06 16.68
C VAL A 104 -6.95 9.16 16.48
N SER A 105 -7.71 8.68 17.46
CA SER A 105 -9.17 8.77 17.45
C SER A 105 -9.63 10.24 17.44
N SER A 106 -10.54 10.58 16.52
CA SER A 106 -11.10 11.92 16.46
C SER A 106 -11.98 12.27 17.66
N LYS A 107 -12.56 11.25 18.33
CA LYS A 107 -13.43 11.42 19.51
C LYS A 107 -12.63 11.57 20.80
N THR A 108 -11.59 10.76 20.98
CA THR A 108 -10.86 10.69 22.26
C THR A 108 -9.52 11.39 22.23
N LYS A 109 -9.04 11.80 21.05
CA LYS A 109 -7.71 12.38 20.81
C LYS A 109 -6.56 11.50 21.31
N LYS A 110 -6.82 10.20 21.55
CA LYS A 110 -5.84 9.20 21.95
C LYS A 110 -5.43 8.32 20.77
N PRO A 111 -4.19 7.79 20.75
CA PRO A 111 -3.82 6.68 19.89
C PRO A 111 -4.85 5.54 20.00
N ILE A 112 -5.27 4.99 18.85
CA ILE A 112 -6.10 3.79 18.80
C ILE A 112 -5.15 2.59 18.80
N ASP A 113 -5.25 1.76 19.83
CA ASP A 113 -4.46 0.54 19.94
C ASP A 113 -4.78 -0.42 18.79
N GLY A 114 -3.75 -1.05 18.20
CA GLY A 114 -3.89 -1.93 17.04
C GLY A 114 -3.98 -1.21 15.69
N THR A 115 -3.58 0.07 15.63
CA THR A 115 -3.52 0.87 14.38
C THR A 115 -2.12 1.29 13.97
N GLU A 116 -1.12 0.88 14.74
CA GLU A 116 0.25 0.75 14.28
C GLU A 116 0.22 0.07 12.91
N ASN A 117 1.00 0.59 11.95
CA ASN A 117 1.30 -0.15 10.73
C ASN A 117 0.14 -0.24 9.72
N ARG A 118 -1.05 0.30 10.04
CA ARG A 118 -2.19 0.36 9.11
C ARG A 118 -1.86 1.06 7.79
N GLY A 119 -1.01 2.08 7.81
CA GLY A 119 -0.59 2.78 6.59
C GLY A 119 0.16 1.86 5.63
N LEU A 120 1.11 1.08 6.14
CA LEU A 120 1.92 0.15 5.35
C LEU A 120 1.14 -1.08 4.92
N MET A 121 0.35 -1.68 5.83
CA MET A 121 -0.51 -2.81 5.49
C MET A 121 -1.59 -2.42 4.47
N GLN A 122 -2.19 -1.24 4.61
CA GLN A 122 -3.16 -0.76 3.64
C GLN A 122 -2.51 -0.38 2.32
N ALA A 123 -1.29 0.20 2.32
CA ALA A 123 -0.55 0.47 1.10
C ALA A 123 -0.14 -0.83 0.37
N LEU A 124 0.25 -1.87 1.10
CA LEU A 124 0.50 -3.20 0.55
C LEU A 124 -0.76 -3.77 -0.09
N ALA A 125 -1.87 -3.75 0.64
CA ALA A 125 -3.15 -4.21 0.11
C ALA A 125 -3.57 -3.38 -1.11
N ASP A 126 -3.38 -2.05 -1.12
CA ASP A 126 -3.64 -1.18 -2.28
C ASP A 126 -2.78 -1.58 -3.49
N LEU A 127 -1.48 -1.85 -3.30
CA LEU A 127 -0.60 -2.33 -4.38
C LEU A 127 -1.03 -3.69 -4.93
N LEU A 128 -1.40 -4.63 -4.06
CA LEU A 128 -1.87 -5.95 -4.49
C LEU A 128 -3.22 -5.84 -5.20
N SER A 129 -4.14 -5.01 -4.71
CA SER A 129 -5.40 -4.70 -5.38
C SER A 129 -5.17 -4.08 -6.76
N ILE A 130 -4.23 -3.13 -6.90
CA ILE A 130 -3.84 -2.59 -8.22
C ILE A 130 -3.40 -3.73 -9.13
N ALA A 131 -2.55 -4.65 -8.66
CA ALA A 131 -2.11 -5.78 -9.48
C ALA A 131 -3.25 -6.71 -9.89
N VAL A 132 -4.20 -7.00 -8.99
CA VAL A 132 -5.38 -7.83 -9.25
C VAL A 132 -6.31 -7.18 -10.27
N PHE A 133 -6.65 -5.90 -10.08
CA PHE A 133 -7.66 -5.19 -10.89
C PHE A 133 -7.08 -4.42 -12.09
N SER A 134 -5.76 -4.43 -12.29
CA SER A 134 -5.11 -3.79 -13.45
C SER A 134 -5.42 -4.44 -14.80
N TYR A 135 -6.04 -5.63 -14.81
CA TYR A 135 -6.34 -6.39 -16.01
C TYR A 135 -7.84 -6.77 -16.01
N GLY A 136 -8.68 -5.92 -16.59
CA GLY A 136 -10.15 -6.11 -16.67
C GLY A 136 -10.89 -4.89 -17.21
N GLU A 137 -12.14 -5.05 -17.63
CA GLU A 137 -12.95 -4.03 -18.33
C GLU A 137 -13.39 -2.85 -17.45
N SER A 138 -13.28 -2.93 -16.12
CA SER A 138 -13.61 -1.83 -15.21
C SER A 138 -12.36 -1.02 -14.84
N THR A 139 -12.06 0.02 -15.63
CA THR A 139 -11.00 0.99 -15.32
C THR A 139 -11.24 1.77 -14.02
N LYS A 140 -12.49 1.84 -13.55
CA LYS A 140 -12.82 2.58 -12.32
C LYS A 140 -12.22 1.93 -11.07
N ASP A 141 -11.89 0.66 -11.15
CA ASP A 141 -11.52 -0.13 -9.99
C ASP A 141 -10.06 0.08 -9.61
N TYR A 142 -9.15 0.02 -10.60
CA TYR A 142 -7.75 0.33 -10.36
C TYR A 142 -7.55 1.80 -9.94
N GLU A 143 -8.31 2.74 -10.53
CA GLU A 143 -8.21 4.17 -10.26
C GLU A 143 -8.46 4.49 -8.78
N GLU A 144 -9.43 3.80 -8.17
CA GLU A 144 -9.75 3.97 -6.76
C GLU A 144 -8.61 3.47 -5.86
N PHE A 145 -7.96 2.34 -6.17
CA PHE A 145 -6.81 1.87 -5.42
C PHE A 145 -5.58 2.77 -5.60
N VAL A 146 -5.33 3.29 -6.81
CA VAL A 146 -4.27 4.27 -7.07
C VAL A 146 -4.54 5.56 -6.30
N ARG A 147 -5.80 6.03 -6.26
CA ARG A 147 -6.21 7.20 -5.47
C ARG A 147 -5.97 6.97 -3.98
N ARG A 148 -6.38 5.81 -3.45
CA ARG A 148 -6.17 5.45 -2.03
C ARG A 148 -4.68 5.46 -1.69
N LEU A 149 -3.85 4.76 -2.47
CA LEU A 149 -2.40 4.71 -2.26
C LEU A 149 -1.78 6.12 -2.27
N ASN A 150 -2.11 6.94 -3.26
CA ASN A 150 -1.62 8.33 -3.36
C ASN A 150 -2.08 9.19 -2.18
N ARG A 151 -3.29 9.02 -1.65
CA ARG A 151 -3.74 9.74 -0.45
C ARG A 151 -2.94 9.35 0.81
N ARG A 152 -2.43 8.11 0.90
CA ARG A 152 -1.56 7.69 2.01
C ARG A 152 -0.18 8.32 1.91
N ILE A 153 0.38 8.33 0.69
CA ILE A 153 1.64 9.01 0.38
C ILE A 153 1.51 10.49 0.73
N TRP A 154 0.48 11.16 0.21
CA TRP A 154 0.19 12.57 0.50
C TRP A 154 0.14 12.83 2.01
N ARG A 155 -0.59 11.99 2.77
CA ARG A 155 -0.65 12.14 4.22
C ARG A 155 0.72 12.02 4.88
N GLY A 156 1.55 11.08 4.43
CA GLY A 156 2.93 10.91 4.88
C GLY A 156 3.80 12.13 4.63
N LEU A 157 3.76 12.66 3.40
CA LEU A 157 4.48 13.87 3.00
C LEU A 157 4.07 15.08 3.86
N LEU A 158 2.77 15.27 4.13
CA LEU A 158 2.28 16.34 4.99
C LEU A 158 2.73 16.23 6.46
N ILE A 159 3.05 15.02 6.94
CA ILE A 159 3.62 14.81 8.27
C ILE A 159 5.11 15.19 8.26
N ALA A 160 5.82 14.91 7.16
CA ALA A 160 7.24 15.20 7.00
C ALA A 160 7.54 16.68 6.67
N CYS A 161 6.56 17.45 6.21
CA CYS A 161 6.71 18.88 5.92
C CYS A 161 7.20 19.68 7.13
N LYS A 162 8.26 20.46 6.93
CA LYS A 162 8.91 21.31 7.93
C LYS A 162 8.23 22.68 8.08
N ASP A 163 7.58 23.16 7.03
CA ASP A 163 6.95 24.49 6.98
C ASP A 163 5.68 24.50 6.10
N ASN A 164 5.01 25.65 6.06
CA ASN A 164 3.77 25.84 5.30
C ASN A 164 3.99 25.87 3.78
N THR A 165 5.13 26.37 3.31
CA THR A 165 5.45 26.40 1.87
C THR A 165 5.56 24.98 1.31
N GLN A 166 6.20 24.07 2.04
CA GLN A 166 6.24 22.66 1.67
C GLN A 166 4.84 22.03 1.67
N ARG A 167 4.02 22.32 2.68
CA ARG A 167 2.64 21.81 2.77
C ARG A 167 1.80 22.24 1.58
N GLU A 168 1.87 23.51 1.20
CA GLU A 168 1.15 24.06 0.05
C GLU A 168 1.55 23.38 -1.25
N LYS A 169 2.85 23.22 -1.51
CA LYS A 169 3.35 22.53 -2.70
C LYS A 169 2.92 21.07 -2.74
N VAL A 170 3.04 20.35 -1.62
CA VAL A 170 2.57 18.96 -1.53
C VAL A 170 1.06 18.87 -1.79
N ASN A 171 0.26 19.79 -1.25
CA ASN A 171 -1.18 19.84 -1.52
C ASN A 171 -1.47 20.09 -3.00
N GLN A 172 -0.74 21.01 -3.64
CA GLN A 172 -0.89 21.27 -5.08
C GLN A 172 -0.59 20.02 -5.92
N ASN A 173 0.53 19.34 -5.66
CA ASN A 173 0.96 18.15 -6.38
C ASN A 173 -0.07 17.01 -6.33
N PHE A 174 -0.79 16.86 -5.20
CA PHE A 174 -1.70 15.74 -4.97
C PHE A 174 -3.20 16.09 -5.07
N SER A 175 -3.54 17.36 -5.32
CA SER A 175 -4.91 17.88 -5.37
C SER A 175 -5.88 17.10 -6.27
N LYS A 176 -5.39 16.52 -7.37
CA LYS A 176 -6.21 15.69 -8.27
C LYS A 176 -6.77 14.41 -7.63
N TYR A 177 -6.26 13.99 -6.48
CA TYR A 177 -6.78 12.84 -5.71
C TYR A 177 -7.80 13.24 -4.62
N GLY A 178 -8.33 14.46 -4.72
CA GLY A 178 -9.40 15.02 -3.89
C GLY A 178 -8.88 15.92 -2.77
N GLU A 179 -9.72 16.11 -1.75
CA GLU A 179 -9.40 16.98 -0.61
C GLU A 179 -8.20 16.47 0.21
N PRO A 180 -7.43 17.37 0.86
CA PRO A 180 -6.31 16.99 1.71
C PRO A 180 -6.64 15.88 2.72
N PRO A 181 -5.75 14.89 2.90
CA PRO A 181 -6.02 13.75 3.75
C PRO A 181 -6.06 14.14 5.23
N THR A 182 -7.02 13.56 5.95
CA THR A 182 -7.25 13.88 7.37
C THR A 182 -6.39 12.99 8.27
N ALA A 183 -6.44 13.24 9.59
CA ALA A 183 -5.82 12.37 10.58
C ALA A 183 -6.35 10.92 10.58
N LYS A 184 -7.52 10.66 9.97
CA LYS A 184 -8.08 9.31 9.81
C LYS A 184 -7.50 8.54 8.62
N THR A 185 -6.93 9.24 7.65
CA THR A 185 -6.24 8.60 6.53
C THR A 185 -4.95 7.99 7.05
N ALA A 186 -4.77 6.68 6.86
CA ALA A 186 -3.55 6.03 7.30
C ALA A 186 -2.38 6.55 6.46
N SER A 187 -1.36 7.09 7.13
CA SER A 187 -0.18 7.69 6.48
C SER A 187 0.83 6.64 6.09
N LEU A 188 1.51 6.86 4.98
CA LEU A 188 2.67 6.08 4.57
C LEU A 188 3.95 6.88 4.84
N PRO A 189 4.89 6.42 5.70
CA PRO A 189 6.15 7.14 5.92
C PRO A 189 6.93 7.36 4.63
N LEU A 190 7.71 8.45 4.57
CA LEU A 190 8.56 8.77 3.43
C LEU A 190 9.48 7.58 3.10
N GLY A 191 9.61 7.23 1.82
CA GLY A 191 10.48 6.15 1.36
C GLY A 191 10.03 4.72 1.66
N SER A 192 9.11 4.51 2.59
CA SER A 192 8.72 3.19 3.08
C SER A 192 8.04 2.30 2.02
N LEU A 193 7.38 2.87 1.01
CA LEU A 193 6.80 2.09 -0.09
C LEU A 193 7.86 1.36 -0.92
N SER A 194 9.00 2.03 -1.14
CA SER A 194 10.13 1.45 -1.87
C SER A 194 10.76 0.29 -1.09
N GLU A 195 10.76 0.39 0.24
CA GLU A 195 11.26 -0.66 1.15
C GLU A 195 10.28 -1.82 1.24
N LEU A 196 8.99 -1.52 1.34
CA LEU A 196 7.91 -2.50 1.27
C LEU A 196 7.99 -3.30 -0.04
N TRP A 197 8.27 -2.66 -1.18
CA TRP A 197 8.49 -3.35 -2.44
C TRP A 197 9.70 -4.29 -2.43
N LYS A 198 10.81 -3.91 -1.77
CA LYS A 198 11.96 -4.81 -1.58
C LYS A 198 11.57 -6.02 -0.74
N VAL A 199 10.86 -5.80 0.35
CA VAL A 199 10.33 -6.86 1.22
C VAL A 199 9.46 -7.82 0.41
N ILE A 200 8.58 -7.30 -0.46
CA ILE A 200 7.72 -8.16 -1.30
C ILE A 200 8.53 -9.16 -2.11
N ARG A 201 9.60 -8.66 -2.73
CA ARG A 201 10.47 -9.50 -3.56
C ARG A 201 11.23 -10.51 -2.72
N VAL A 202 11.85 -10.07 -1.63
CA VAL A 202 12.66 -10.93 -0.75
C VAL A 202 11.81 -12.04 -0.14
N VAL A 203 10.64 -11.72 0.43
CA VAL A 203 9.76 -12.72 1.05
C VAL A 203 9.33 -13.78 0.04
N ALA A 204 9.02 -13.37 -1.18
CA ALA A 204 8.63 -14.30 -2.22
C ALA A 204 9.80 -15.14 -2.77
N GLU A 205 11.02 -14.58 -2.81
CA GLU A 205 12.24 -15.30 -3.19
C GLU A 205 12.72 -16.27 -2.09
N MET A 206 12.46 -15.98 -0.81
CA MET A 206 12.89 -16.80 0.34
C MET A 206 12.06 -18.07 0.56
N VAL A 207 10.82 -18.10 0.08
CA VAL A 207 9.95 -19.27 0.19
C VAL A 207 9.74 -19.83 -1.20
N PRO A 208 10.57 -20.78 -1.69
CA PRO A 208 10.50 -21.33 -3.05
C PRO A 208 9.22 -22.14 -3.27
#